data_AF-A0A959X3H0-F1
#
_entry.id   AF-A0A959X3H0-F1
#
_cell.length_a   1.000
_cell.length_b   1.000
_cell.length_c   1.000
_cell.angle_alpha   90.00
_cell.angle_beta   90.00
_cell.angle_gamma   90.00
#
_symmetry.space_group_name_H-M   'P 1'
#
loop_
_entity.id
_entity.type
_entity.pdbx_description
1 polymer ?
#
loop_
_entity_poly.entity_id
_entity_poly.type
_entity_poly.pdbx_seq_one_letter_code
_entity_poly.pdbx_strand_id
1 'polypeptide(L)'
;MEKEILVDTDILADERHRQRKFSRIYRIITAILLLAACVGLVYAGFLSSVRSGWVVLIGILAVVAVIVFMVWRMDRKRPEDLVSTGPWSWGQVYSGAQSREIWNSMGGVILRHGLGITRITRNTAMLERKGSFLYRKGIHLLDVRESVDHPGWFVVTVQSAPDLPTSITDFGRGHGINTELLGSVPGFRKPDDAELTLG
;
A
#
# COMPACT_ATOMS: atom_id res chain seq x y z
N MET A 1 18.36 2.63 23.98
CA MET A 1 17.39 1.62 23.50
C MET A 1 16.02 2.26 23.27
N GLU A 2 15.40 2.87 24.28
CA GLU A 2 14.09 3.54 24.14
C GLU A 2 14.07 4.68 23.10
N LYS A 3 15.07 5.56 23.08
CA LYS A 3 15.22 6.62 22.06
C LYS A 3 15.35 6.11 20.63
N GLU A 4 15.86 4.91 20.42
CA GLU A 4 16.14 4.35 19.09
C GLU A 4 14.88 3.67 18.52
N ILE A 5 14.12 2.98 19.39
CA ILE A 5 12.79 2.45 19.08
C ILE A 5 11.84 3.59 18.69
N LEU A 6 11.93 4.74 19.38
CA LEU A 6 11.13 5.92 19.04
C LEU A 6 11.44 6.41 17.61
N VAL A 7 12.71 6.53 17.23
CA VAL A 7 13.13 6.99 15.89
C VAL A 7 12.65 6.06 14.76
N ASP A 8 12.78 4.74 14.92
CA ASP A 8 12.28 3.77 13.93
C ASP A 8 10.75 3.83 13.78
N THR A 9 10.05 4.04 14.90
CA THR A 9 8.58 4.21 14.90
C THR A 9 8.15 5.51 14.23
N ASP A 10 8.90 6.59 14.46
CA ASP A 10 8.60 7.92 13.93
C ASP A 10 8.75 7.96 12.40
N ILE A 11 9.74 7.28 11.82
CA ILE A 11 9.95 7.22 10.36
C ILE A 11 8.76 6.53 9.68
N LEU A 12 8.33 5.37 10.18
CA LEU A 12 7.17 4.65 9.65
C LEU A 12 5.86 5.41 9.91
N ALA A 13 5.73 6.05 11.06
CA ALA A 13 4.54 6.83 11.41
C ALA A 13 4.38 8.08 10.53
N ASP A 14 5.47 8.79 10.26
CA ASP A 14 5.46 9.98 9.39
C ASP A 14 5.12 9.60 7.94
N GLU A 15 5.69 8.52 7.43
CA GLU A 15 5.39 8.05 6.07
C GLU A 15 3.92 7.60 5.95
N ARG A 16 3.38 6.90 6.97
CA ARG A 16 1.93 6.59 7.05
C ARG A 16 1.07 7.85 7.10
N HIS A 17 1.50 8.90 7.80
CA HIS A 17 0.76 10.15 7.88
C HIS A 17 0.73 10.86 6.51
N ARG A 18 1.88 10.94 5.83
CA ARG A 18 2.00 11.49 4.46
C ARG A 18 1.12 10.71 3.47
N GLN A 19 1.16 9.39 3.52
CA GLN A 19 0.31 8.51 2.70
C GLN A 19 -1.18 8.83 2.88
N ARG A 20 -1.66 8.90 4.13
CA ARG A 20 -3.08 9.18 4.43
C ARG A 20 -3.49 10.55 3.93
N LYS A 21 -2.64 11.56 4.12
CA LYS A 21 -2.89 12.94 3.67
C LYS A 21 -2.92 13.03 2.15
N PHE A 22 -1.93 12.46 1.48
CA PHE A 22 -1.83 12.47 0.02
C PHE A 22 -3.01 11.74 -0.64
N SER A 23 -3.33 10.53 -0.15
CA SER A 23 -4.46 9.73 -0.65
C SER A 23 -5.78 10.49 -0.53
N ARG A 24 -6.03 11.19 0.59
CA ARG A 24 -7.24 12.02 0.73
C ARG A 24 -7.26 13.18 -0.26
N ILE A 25 -6.19 13.96 -0.32
CA ILE A 25 -6.13 15.16 -1.18
C ILE A 25 -6.34 14.76 -2.63
N TYR A 26 -5.63 13.73 -3.10
CA TYR A 26 -5.76 13.23 -4.46
C TYR A 26 -7.18 12.74 -4.76
N ARG A 27 -7.77 11.92 -3.87
CA ARG A 27 -9.16 11.45 -4.03
C ARG A 27 -10.14 12.61 -4.13
N ILE A 28 -9.97 13.65 -3.30
CA ILE A 28 -10.83 14.83 -3.31
C ILE A 28 -10.69 15.60 -4.63
N ILE A 29 -9.46 15.90 -5.06
CA ILE A 29 -9.21 16.65 -6.30
C ILE A 29 -9.76 15.87 -7.51
N THR A 30 -9.46 14.58 -7.61
CA THR A 30 -9.96 13.74 -8.71
C THR A 30 -11.48 13.63 -8.69
N ALA A 31 -12.10 13.51 -7.52
CA ALA A 31 -13.57 13.50 -7.39
C ALA A 31 -14.18 14.82 -7.87
N ILE A 32 -13.59 15.97 -7.52
CA ILE A 32 -14.06 17.29 -7.96
C ILE A 32 -13.94 17.40 -9.48
N LEU A 33 -12.81 17.01 -10.07
CA LEU A 33 -12.60 17.07 -11.52
C LEU A 33 -13.57 16.15 -12.29
N LEU A 34 -13.78 14.93 -11.80
CA LEU A 34 -14.73 13.99 -12.39
C LEU A 34 -16.17 14.49 -12.27
N LEU A 35 -16.54 15.04 -11.11
CA LEU A 35 -17.88 15.62 -10.91
C LEU A 35 -18.10 16.80 -11.86
N ALA A 36 -17.13 17.71 -11.98
CA ALA A 36 -17.20 18.85 -12.88
C ALA A 36 -17.33 18.41 -14.35
N ALA A 37 -16.59 17.38 -14.77
CA ALA A 37 -16.70 16.79 -16.10
C ALA A 37 -18.08 16.17 -16.34
N CYS A 38 -18.62 15.41 -15.37
CA CYS A 38 -19.95 14.82 -15.47
C CYS A 38 -21.04 15.89 -15.59
N VAL A 39 -21.00 16.92 -14.74
CA VAL A 39 -21.96 18.04 -14.79
C VAL A 39 -21.87 18.77 -16.12
N GLY A 40 -20.65 19.04 -16.61
CA GLY A 40 -20.43 19.66 -17.91
C GLY A 40 -20.99 18.85 -19.08
N LEU A 41 -20.79 17.53 -19.08
CA LEU A 41 -21.32 16.62 -20.10
C LEU A 41 -22.85 16.56 -20.08
N VAL A 42 -23.47 16.46 -18.90
CA VAL A 42 -24.93 16.45 -18.76
C VAL A 42 -25.50 17.78 -19.26
N TYR A 43 -24.93 18.91 -18.83
CA TYR A 43 -25.36 20.24 -19.25
C TYR A 43 -25.25 20.43 -20.78
N ALA A 44 -24.12 20.04 -21.38
CA ALA A 44 -23.92 20.08 -22.82
C ALA A 44 -24.92 19.17 -23.58
N GLY A 45 -25.24 17.99 -23.02
CA GLY A 45 -26.26 17.10 -23.56
C GLY A 45 -27.63 17.76 -23.60
N PHE A 46 -28.07 18.39 -22.51
CA PHE A 46 -29.35 19.09 -22.44
C PHE A 46 -29.40 20.36 -23.30
N LEU A 47 -28.28 21.07 -23.48
CA LEU A 47 -28.18 22.19 -24.42
C LEU A 47 -28.39 21.76 -25.88
N SER A 48 -27.96 20.54 -26.25
CA SER A 48 -28.15 20.01 -27.60
C SER A 48 -29.58 19.55 -27.83
N SER A 49 -30.12 18.70 -26.96
CA SER A 49 -31.54 18.30 -26.96
C SER A 49 -31.92 17.58 -25.67
N VAL A 50 -33.20 17.60 -25.31
CA VAL A 50 -33.72 16.88 -24.13
C VAL A 50 -33.40 15.38 -24.21
N ARG A 51 -33.53 14.76 -25.40
CA ARG A 51 -33.21 13.34 -25.61
C ARG A 51 -31.72 13.04 -25.41
N SER A 52 -30.84 13.91 -25.90
CA SER A 52 -29.39 13.78 -25.71
C SER A 52 -28.99 13.88 -24.24
N GLY A 53 -29.57 14.85 -23.51
CA GLY A 53 -29.34 15.01 -22.07
C GLY A 53 -29.67 13.75 -21.26
N TRP A 54 -30.81 13.12 -21.52
CA TRP A 54 -31.17 11.85 -20.88
C TRP A 54 -30.24 10.69 -21.23
N VAL A 55 -29.82 10.58 -22.50
CA VAL A 55 -28.88 9.53 -22.93
C VAL A 55 -27.53 9.69 -22.22
N VAL A 56 -27.00 10.91 -22.14
CA VAL A 56 -25.73 11.19 -21.44
C VAL A 56 -25.85 10.92 -19.95
N LEU A 57 -26.95 11.33 -19.31
CA LEU A 57 -27.18 11.10 -17.89
C LEU A 57 -27.22 9.60 -17.55
N ILE A 58 -27.96 8.80 -18.31
CA ILE A 58 -28.05 7.34 -18.12
C ILE A 58 -26.67 6.69 -18.35
N GLY A 59 -25.93 7.13 -19.38
CA GLY A 59 -24.58 6.65 -19.64
C GLY A 59 -23.63 6.90 -18.46
N ILE A 60 -23.65 8.10 -17.88
CA ILE A 60 -22.83 8.44 -16.70
C ILE A 60 -23.24 7.58 -15.50
N LEU A 61 -24.55 7.43 -15.24
CA LEU A 61 -25.04 6.60 -14.14
C LEU A 61 -24.58 5.14 -14.27
N ALA A 62 -24.62 4.58 -15.48
CA ALA A 62 -24.14 3.22 -15.74
C ALA A 62 -22.63 3.09 -15.48
N VAL A 63 -21.82 4.04 -15.96
CA VAL A 63 -20.37 4.05 -15.71
C VAL A 63 -20.06 4.18 -14.23
N VAL A 64 -20.73 5.09 -13.52
CA VAL A 64 -20.57 5.26 -12.07
C VAL A 64 -20.95 3.97 -11.33
N ALA A 65 -22.05 3.33 -11.69
CA ALA A 65 -22.47 2.06 -11.08
C ALA A 65 -21.42 0.96 -11.27
N VAL A 66 -20.86 0.84 -12.48
CA VAL A 66 -19.77 -0.13 -12.76
C VAL A 66 -18.52 0.19 -11.94
N ILE A 67 -18.10 1.45 -11.88
CA ILE A 67 -16.93 1.86 -11.10
C ILE A 67 -17.14 1.59 -9.62
N VAL A 68 -18.29 1.98 -9.05
CA VAL A 68 -18.63 1.72 -7.65
C VAL A 68 -18.64 0.23 -7.36
N PHE A 69 -19.20 -0.58 -8.26
CA PHE A 69 -19.20 -2.04 -8.12
C PHE A 69 -17.77 -2.62 -8.16
N MET A 70 -16.92 -2.16 -9.08
CA MET A 70 -15.51 -2.58 -9.15
C MET A 70 -14.74 -2.19 -7.90
N VAL A 71 -14.86 -0.94 -7.44
CA VAL A 71 -14.22 -0.44 -6.22
C VAL A 71 -14.70 -1.24 -5.01
N TRP A 72 -16.01 -1.45 -4.87
CA TRP A 72 -16.57 -2.25 -3.78
C TRP A 72 -16.06 -3.70 -3.77
N ARG A 73 -15.87 -4.29 -4.96
CA ARG A 73 -15.28 -5.63 -5.09
C ARG A 73 -13.78 -5.65 -4.77
N MET A 74 -13.04 -4.58 -5.10
CA MET A 74 -11.61 -4.46 -4.85
C MET A 74 -11.28 -4.08 -3.40
N ASP A 75 -12.14 -3.31 -2.73
CA ASP A 75 -11.99 -2.90 -1.32
C ASP A 75 -12.39 -4.00 -0.33
N ARG A 76 -12.94 -5.13 -0.80
CA ARG A 76 -13.03 -6.33 0.04
C ARG A 76 -11.62 -6.81 0.36
N LYS A 77 -11.10 -6.38 1.51
CA LYS A 77 -9.94 -6.99 2.17
C LYS A 77 -10.15 -8.48 2.15
N ARG A 78 -9.30 -9.19 1.41
CA ARG A 78 -9.35 -10.63 1.47
C ARG A 78 -8.66 -11.04 2.78
N PRO A 79 -9.24 -11.95 3.57
CA PRO A 79 -8.65 -12.35 4.85
C PRO A 79 -7.23 -12.91 4.69
N GLU A 80 -6.87 -13.38 3.48
CA GLU A 80 -5.53 -13.82 3.10
C GLU A 80 -4.52 -12.69 2.79
N ASP A 81 -4.95 -11.43 2.56
CA ASP A 81 -4.02 -10.34 2.24
C ASP A 81 -3.09 -10.02 3.42
N LEU A 82 -1.79 -9.90 3.15
CA LEU A 82 -0.76 -9.52 4.15
C LEU A 82 -0.47 -8.02 4.14
N VAL A 83 -0.90 -7.33 3.08
CA VAL A 83 -0.57 -5.94 2.78
C VAL A 83 -1.82 -5.23 2.27
N SER A 84 -1.98 -3.95 2.61
CA SER A 84 -3.05 -3.10 2.07
C SER A 84 -3.01 -3.04 0.55
N THR A 85 -4.18 -2.97 -0.07
CA THR A 85 -4.33 -2.80 -1.52
C THR A 85 -4.03 -1.35 -1.93
N GLY A 86 -3.42 -1.16 -3.11
CA GLY A 86 -3.17 0.15 -3.70
C GLY A 86 -1.69 0.49 -3.94
N PRO A 87 -1.43 1.69 -4.52
CA PRO A 87 -0.08 2.11 -4.94
C PRO A 87 0.81 2.47 -3.74
N TRP A 88 0.19 2.79 -2.61
CA TRP A 88 0.85 2.74 -1.31
C TRP A 88 0.46 1.44 -0.63
N SER A 89 1.44 0.58 -0.34
CA SER A 89 1.17 -0.72 0.25
C SER A 89 1.85 -0.81 1.61
N TRP A 90 1.10 -1.28 2.60
CA TRP A 90 1.57 -1.41 3.97
C TRP A 90 1.10 -2.75 4.55
N GLY A 91 2.00 -3.46 5.21
CA GLY A 91 1.68 -4.71 5.87
C GLY A 91 2.56 -4.94 7.09
N GLN A 92 2.08 -5.81 7.97
CA GLN A 92 2.74 -6.15 9.22
C GLN A 92 2.44 -7.61 9.56
N VAL A 93 3.48 -8.35 9.95
CA VAL A 93 3.37 -9.72 10.48
C VAL A 93 4.25 -9.88 11.70
N TYR A 94 3.96 -10.90 12.49
CA TYR A 94 4.76 -11.31 13.64
C TYR A 94 5.45 -12.63 13.36
N SER A 95 6.64 -12.84 13.91
CA SER A 95 7.36 -14.11 13.82
C SER A 95 8.11 -14.40 15.13
N GLY A 96 8.09 -15.66 15.56
CA GLY A 96 8.90 -16.14 16.69
C GLY A 96 10.35 -16.47 16.30
N ALA A 97 10.71 -16.34 15.02
CA ALA A 97 12.07 -16.59 14.55
C ALA A 97 13.02 -15.44 14.93
N GLN A 98 14.33 -15.72 14.93
CA GLN A 98 15.32 -14.68 15.23
C GLN A 98 15.42 -13.68 14.06
N SER A 99 15.70 -12.41 14.38
CA SER A 99 15.88 -11.32 13.39
C SER A 99 16.78 -11.71 12.21
N ARG A 100 17.91 -12.40 12.46
CA ARG A 100 18.82 -12.84 11.39
C ARG A 100 18.17 -13.81 10.40
N GLU A 101 17.36 -14.73 10.90
CA GLU A 101 16.65 -15.72 10.08
C GLU A 101 15.58 -15.03 9.24
N ILE A 102 14.85 -14.09 9.83
CA ILE A 102 13.88 -13.23 9.16
C ILE A 102 14.54 -12.48 7.99
N TRP A 103 15.65 -11.78 8.25
CA TRP A 103 16.40 -11.07 7.19
C TRP A 103 16.90 -12.00 6.08
N ASN A 104 17.42 -13.18 6.43
CA ASN A 104 17.89 -14.16 5.46
C ASN A 104 16.75 -14.71 4.58
N SER A 105 15.58 -14.97 5.16
CA SER A 105 14.41 -15.49 4.43
C SER A 105 13.93 -14.51 3.35
N MET A 106 13.93 -13.21 3.66
CA MET A 106 13.59 -12.15 2.71
C MET A 106 14.65 -11.94 1.63
N GLY A 107 15.90 -12.37 1.88
CA GLY A 107 17.01 -12.21 0.93
C GLY A 107 16.72 -12.80 -0.46
N GLY A 108 16.02 -13.93 -0.53
CA GLY A 108 15.63 -14.54 -1.81
C GLY A 108 14.66 -13.68 -2.61
N VAL A 109 13.72 -13.01 -1.94
CA VAL A 109 12.76 -12.08 -2.55
C VAL A 109 13.48 -10.82 -3.03
N ILE A 110 14.36 -10.26 -2.19
CA ILE A 110 15.17 -9.07 -2.50
C ILE A 110 15.99 -9.29 -3.76
N LEU A 111 16.68 -10.43 -3.87
CA LEU A 111 17.50 -10.77 -5.04
C LEU A 111 16.65 -10.98 -6.30
N ARG A 112 15.52 -11.70 -6.18
CA ARG A 112 14.61 -11.97 -7.30
C ARG A 112 14.06 -10.69 -7.92
N HIS A 113 13.72 -9.71 -7.08
CA HIS A 113 13.18 -8.41 -7.53
C HIS A 113 14.27 -7.37 -7.83
N GLY A 114 15.56 -7.73 -7.69
CA GLY A 114 16.68 -6.84 -7.96
C GLY A 114 16.72 -5.60 -7.06
N LEU A 115 16.28 -5.75 -5.81
CA LEU A 115 16.21 -4.66 -4.83
C LEU A 115 17.61 -4.42 -4.23
N GLY A 116 18.09 -3.19 -4.31
CA GLY A 116 19.26 -2.75 -3.54
C GLY A 116 18.88 -2.53 -2.08
N ILE A 117 19.72 -2.95 -1.14
CA ILE A 117 19.49 -2.75 0.29
C ILE A 117 20.35 -1.59 0.78
N THR A 118 19.74 -0.59 1.38
CA THR A 118 20.41 0.46 2.14
C THR A 118 19.93 0.40 3.59
N ARG A 119 20.82 0.08 4.52
CA ARG A 119 20.48 0.06 5.94
C ARG A 119 20.29 1.51 6.43
N ILE A 120 19.12 1.83 6.99
CA ILE A 120 18.84 3.16 7.56
C ILE A 120 19.21 3.14 9.04
N THR A 121 18.74 2.14 9.78
CA THR A 121 18.99 1.98 11.22
C THR A 121 19.38 0.53 11.54
N ARG A 122 19.46 0.18 12.83
CA ARG A 122 19.75 -1.21 13.22
C ARG A 122 18.67 -2.18 12.72
N ASN A 123 17.41 -1.77 12.76
CA ASN A 123 16.24 -2.60 12.50
C ASN A 123 15.53 -2.27 11.18
N THR A 124 15.76 -1.05 10.66
CA THR A 124 15.14 -0.55 9.43
C THR A 124 16.12 -0.58 8.25
N ALA A 125 15.68 -1.13 7.13
CA ALA A 125 16.35 -1.02 5.84
C ALA A 125 15.40 -0.46 4.77
N MET A 126 15.99 0.30 3.85
CA MET A 126 15.35 0.74 2.63
C MET A 126 15.75 -0.20 1.50
N LEU A 127 14.75 -0.83 0.88
CA LEU A 127 14.88 -1.64 -0.32
C LEU A 127 14.53 -0.78 -1.52
N GLU A 128 15.46 -0.66 -2.44
CA GLU A 128 15.40 0.24 -3.57
C GLU A 128 15.39 -0.54 -4.88
N ARG A 129 14.30 -0.45 -5.63
CA ARG A 129 14.24 -0.99 -6.98
C ARG A 129 14.76 0.05 -7.96
N LYS A 130 15.69 -0.33 -8.84
CA LYS A 130 16.16 0.57 -9.91
C LYS A 130 14.97 0.99 -10.80
N GLY A 131 14.85 2.30 -11.00
CA GLY A 131 13.91 2.86 -11.97
C GLY A 131 14.30 2.51 -13.40
N SER A 132 13.38 2.72 -14.32
CA SER A 132 13.62 2.62 -15.76
C SER A 132 13.08 3.89 -16.44
N PHE A 133 13.22 3.99 -17.77
CA PHE A 133 12.64 5.10 -18.52
C PHE A 133 11.12 5.31 -18.28
N LEU A 134 10.39 4.22 -17.98
CA LEU A 134 8.93 4.24 -17.80
C LEU A 134 8.49 4.33 -16.33
N TYR A 135 9.40 4.17 -15.35
CA TYR A 135 9.05 4.10 -13.93
C TYR A 135 10.15 4.71 -13.06
N ARG A 136 9.80 5.53 -12.05
CA ARG A 136 10.78 5.99 -11.06
C ARG A 136 11.30 4.79 -10.25
N LYS A 137 12.39 5.05 -9.53
CA LYS A 137 12.92 4.19 -8.46
C LYS A 137 11.81 3.87 -7.45
N GLY A 138 11.55 2.58 -7.24
CA GLY A 138 10.61 2.11 -6.23
C GLY A 138 11.30 1.99 -4.88
N ILE A 139 10.61 2.36 -3.81
CA ILE A 139 11.17 2.39 -2.45
C ILE A 139 10.26 1.60 -1.52
N HIS A 140 10.85 0.64 -0.81
CA HIS A 140 10.20 -0.13 0.23
C HIS A 140 10.98 0.05 1.54
N LEU A 141 10.31 0.46 2.59
CA LEU A 141 10.85 0.48 3.94
C LEU A 141 10.48 -0.83 4.62
N LEU A 142 11.49 -1.53 5.11
CA LEU A 142 11.37 -2.79 5.83
C LEU A 142 11.96 -2.59 7.22
N ASP A 143 11.17 -2.88 8.25
CA ASP A 143 11.56 -2.81 9.65
C ASP A 143 11.36 -4.17 10.31
N VAL A 144 12.38 -4.65 11.01
CA VAL A 144 12.37 -5.91 11.76
C VAL A 144 12.85 -5.61 13.18
N ARG A 145 11.91 -5.60 14.12
CA ARG A 145 12.19 -5.25 15.52
C ARG A 145 11.47 -6.19 16.48
N GLU A 146 11.91 -6.22 17.73
CA GLU A 146 11.17 -6.93 18.78
C GLU A 146 9.81 -6.26 19.00
N SER A 147 8.77 -7.07 19.18
CA SER A 147 7.41 -6.61 19.42
C SER A 147 7.28 -6.13 20.87
N VAL A 148 6.76 -4.92 21.05
CA VAL A 148 6.43 -4.37 22.38
C VAL A 148 5.14 -4.98 22.90
N ASP A 149 4.20 -5.28 22.00
CA ASP A 149 2.87 -5.79 22.32
C ASP A 149 2.87 -7.30 22.60
N HIS A 150 3.84 -8.03 22.04
CA HIS A 150 3.97 -9.49 22.14
C HIS A 150 5.41 -9.89 22.47
N PRO A 151 5.79 -9.99 23.75
CA PRO A 151 7.16 -10.34 24.16
C PRO A 151 7.62 -11.66 23.56
N GLY A 152 8.88 -11.72 23.11
CA GLY A 152 9.46 -12.92 22.46
C GLY A 152 9.14 -13.05 20.96
N TRP A 153 8.29 -12.17 20.43
CA TRP A 153 8.01 -12.09 18.99
C TRP A 153 8.76 -10.92 18.35
N PHE A 154 9.12 -11.08 17.09
CA PHE A 154 9.56 -9.99 16.22
C PHE A 154 8.39 -9.51 15.37
N VAL A 155 8.26 -8.20 15.25
CA VAL A 155 7.34 -7.56 14.32
C VAL A 155 8.12 -7.18 13.06
N VAL A 156 7.60 -7.62 11.91
CA VAL A 156 8.12 -7.28 10.58
C VAL A 156 7.10 -6.38 9.91
N THR A 157 7.51 -5.14 9.63
CA THR A 157 6.68 -4.16 8.94
C THR A 157 7.28 -3.85 7.60
N VAL A 158 6.45 -3.84 6.56
CA VAL A 158 6.86 -3.39 5.23
C VAL A 158 5.92 -2.29 4.75
N GLN A 159 6.50 -1.23 4.19
CA GLN A 159 5.79 -0.13 3.58
C GLN A 159 6.41 0.18 2.23
N SER A 160 5.60 0.42 1.21
CA SER A 160 6.06 0.95 -0.07
C SER A 160 5.40 2.29 -0.37
N ALA A 161 6.20 3.23 -0.87
CA ALA A 161 5.70 4.44 -1.51
C ALA A 161 5.47 4.18 -3.01
N PRO A 162 4.50 4.85 -3.64
CA PRO A 162 4.26 4.73 -5.07
C PRO A 162 5.43 5.26 -5.86
N ASP A 163 5.71 4.62 -7.00
CA ASP A 163 6.79 5.03 -7.89
C ASP A 163 6.61 6.48 -8.42
N LEU A 164 5.40 7.04 -8.48
CA LEU A 164 5.15 8.41 -8.98
C LEU A 164 4.11 9.19 -8.14
N PRO A 165 4.22 10.53 -8.00
CA PRO A 165 3.21 11.37 -7.36
C PRO A 165 1.84 11.29 -8.03
N THR A 166 1.78 11.02 -9.34
CA THR A 166 0.56 10.94 -10.15
C THR A 166 -0.01 9.51 -10.30
N SER A 167 0.47 8.58 -9.47
CA SER A 167 0.17 7.13 -9.38
C SER A 167 -1.20 6.61 -9.91
N ILE A 168 -1.34 6.50 -11.23
CA ILE A 168 -2.36 5.65 -11.88
C ILE A 168 -1.75 4.30 -12.32
N THR A 169 -0.42 4.18 -12.39
CA THR A 169 0.27 3.05 -13.07
C THR A 169 1.16 2.17 -12.20
N ASP A 170 1.19 2.34 -10.88
CA ASP A 170 1.75 1.31 -10.01
C ASP A 170 0.68 0.24 -9.81
N PHE A 171 0.58 -0.68 -10.78
CA PHE A 171 -0.42 -1.75 -10.90
C PHE A 171 -0.34 -2.80 -9.78
N GLY A 172 -0.21 -2.37 -8.52
CA GLY A 172 -0.06 -3.25 -7.36
C GLY A 172 1.30 -3.94 -7.28
N ARG A 173 2.35 -3.44 -7.95
CA ARG A 173 3.70 -4.03 -7.83
C ARG A 173 4.24 -3.86 -6.43
N GLY A 174 4.08 -2.68 -5.82
CA GLY A 174 4.44 -2.45 -4.42
C GLY A 174 3.75 -3.46 -3.49
N HIS A 175 2.45 -3.65 -3.68
CA HIS A 175 1.64 -4.64 -2.95
C HIS A 175 2.16 -6.07 -3.15
N GLY A 176 2.46 -6.49 -4.38
CA GLY A 176 2.97 -7.83 -4.68
C GLY A 176 4.31 -8.12 -4.02
N ILE A 177 5.28 -7.19 -4.15
CA ILE A 177 6.61 -7.33 -3.55
C ILE A 177 6.51 -7.37 -2.02
N ASN A 178 5.72 -6.47 -1.42
CA ASN A 178 5.56 -6.45 0.04
C ASN A 178 4.87 -7.73 0.54
N THR A 179 3.91 -8.26 -0.22
CA THR A 179 3.23 -9.53 0.12
C THR A 179 4.21 -10.70 0.04
N GLU A 180 5.08 -10.75 -0.97
CA GLU A 180 6.14 -11.76 -1.06
C GLU A 180 7.17 -11.63 0.06
N LEU A 181 7.58 -10.40 0.41
CA LEU A 181 8.52 -10.15 1.51
C LEU A 181 7.93 -10.66 2.83
N LEU A 182 6.72 -10.25 3.18
CA LEU A 182 6.05 -10.69 4.42
C LEU A 182 5.73 -12.20 4.40
N GLY A 183 5.32 -12.74 3.24
CA GLY A 183 5.05 -14.16 3.07
C GLY A 183 6.29 -15.05 3.15
N SER A 184 7.49 -14.49 2.97
CA SER A 184 8.75 -15.21 3.14
C SER A 184 9.21 -15.32 4.59
N VAL A 185 8.61 -14.54 5.51
CA VAL A 185 8.97 -14.55 6.92
C VAL A 185 8.63 -15.91 7.54
N PRO A 186 9.57 -16.60 8.20
CA PRO A 186 9.32 -17.93 8.74
C PRO A 186 8.26 -17.90 9.85
N GLY A 187 7.29 -18.82 9.77
CA GLY A 187 6.26 -18.98 10.78
C GLY A 187 5.43 -17.71 11.03
N PHE A 188 5.25 -16.87 10.01
CA PHE A 188 4.59 -15.59 10.18
C PHE A 188 3.15 -15.76 10.70
N ARG A 189 2.74 -14.82 11.57
CA ARG A 189 1.39 -14.68 12.10
C ARG A 189 0.84 -13.30 11.75
N LYS A 190 -0.43 -13.22 11.41
CA LYS A 190 -1.13 -11.96 11.17
C LYS A 190 -1.43 -11.28 12.52
N PRO A 191 -1.55 -9.95 12.57
CA PRO A 191 -1.87 -9.24 13.81
C PRO A 191 -3.14 -9.72 14.52
N ASP A 192 -4.10 -10.26 13.76
CA ASP A 192 -5.38 -10.74 14.28
C ASP A 192 -5.37 -12.25 14.64
N ASP A 193 -4.22 -12.93 14.55
CA ASP A 193 -4.12 -14.37 14.86
C ASP A 193 -4.23 -14.65 16.37
N ALA A 194 -5.10 -15.59 16.74
CA ALA A 194 -5.37 -15.96 18.13
C ALA A 194 -4.17 -16.56 18.88
N GLU A 195 -3.15 -17.05 18.18
CA GLU A 195 -1.93 -17.57 18.82
C GLU A 195 -1.03 -16.46 19.37
N LEU A 196 -1.19 -15.22 18.91
CA LEU A 196 -0.45 -14.07 19.45
C LEU A 196 -0.97 -13.61 20.82
N THR A 197 -2.20 -13.97 21.18
CA THR A 197 -2.87 -13.57 22.43
C THR A 197 -2.78 -14.61 23.54
N LEU A 198 -2.19 -15.78 23.28
CA LEU A 198 -2.10 -16.90 24.21
C LEU A 198 -0.73 -17.03 24.90
N GLY A 199 0.20 -16.10 24.65
CA GLY A 199 1.56 -16.07 25.21
C GLY A 199 1.71 -15.10 26.36
#